data_AF-A0A3G9JE23-F1
#
_entry.id   AF-A0A3G9JE23-F1
#
_cell.length_a   1.000
_cell.length_b   1.000
_cell.length_c   1.000
_cell.angle_alpha   90.00
_cell.angle_beta   90.00
_cell.angle_gamma   90.00
#
_symmetry.space_group_name_H-M   'P 1'
#
loop_
_entity.id
_entity.type
_entity.pdbx_description
1 polymer ?
#
loop_
_entity_poly.entity_id
_entity_poly.type
_entity_poly.pdbx_seq_one_letter_code
_entity_poly.pdbx_strand_id
1 'polypeptide(L)'
;MECFFKDPCFSHEEEYRVVFFQHDIDHNEAKYNQKVLFREKSGIITPYIEVRPLTSSKKLPIQSITIGPKNNVDNAQVGLEFLLIKQGYDSISVERSRIPLRY
;
A
#
# COMPACT_ATOMS: atom_id res chain seq x y z
N MET A 1 -10.40 11.91 3.38
CA MET A 1 -9.90 10.84 2.49
C MET A 1 -10.74 10.91 1.25
N GLU A 2 -10.15 11.28 0.11
CA GLU A 2 -10.87 11.26 -1.17
C GLU A 2 -10.32 10.14 -2.04
N CYS A 3 -11.20 9.64 -2.90
CA CYS A 3 -10.90 8.57 -3.83
C CYS A 3 -11.23 9.06 -5.23
N PHE A 4 -10.24 9.12 -6.13
CA PHE A 4 -10.45 9.65 -7.48
C PHE A 4 -9.58 8.95 -8.53
N PHE A 5 -10.03 9.02 -9.79
CA PHE A 5 -9.23 8.62 -10.96
C PHE A 5 -8.18 9.68 -11.25
N LYS A 6 -6.95 9.26 -11.53
CA LYS A 6 -5.82 10.16 -11.83
C LYS A 6 -6.16 11.21 -12.91
N ASP A 7 -6.94 10.82 -13.91
CA ASP A 7 -7.54 11.65 -14.97
C ASP A 7 -8.74 10.86 -15.55
N PRO A 8 -9.81 11.50 -16.06
CA PRO A 8 -10.93 10.78 -16.70
C PRO A 8 -10.51 9.81 -17.81
N CYS A 9 -9.40 10.04 -18.52
CA CYS A 9 -8.94 9.11 -19.55
C CYS A 9 -8.50 7.74 -19.01
N PHE A 10 -8.20 7.63 -17.70
CA PHE A 10 -7.83 6.38 -17.03
C PHE A 10 -9.03 5.65 -16.40
N SER A 11 -10.28 6.10 -16.60
CA SER A 11 -11.45 5.44 -16.01
C SER A 11 -11.59 3.97 -16.40
N HIS A 12 -11.10 3.62 -17.59
CA HIS A 12 -11.08 2.24 -18.12
C HIS A 12 -10.16 1.30 -17.33
N GLU A 13 -9.20 1.82 -16.56
CA GLU A 13 -8.31 1.00 -15.73
C GLU A 13 -8.99 0.50 -14.46
N GLU A 14 -10.15 1.09 -14.09
CA GLU A 14 -10.85 0.85 -12.83
C GLU A 14 -9.93 0.99 -11.59
N GLU A 15 -8.84 1.75 -11.72
CA GLU A 15 -7.88 2.02 -10.64
C GLU A 15 -8.33 3.25 -9.84
N TYR A 16 -8.51 3.04 -8.55
CA TYR A 16 -8.88 4.08 -7.60
C TYR A 16 -7.69 4.45 -6.72
N ARG A 17 -7.44 5.76 -6.57
CA ARG A 17 -6.39 6.26 -5.69
C ARG A 17 -6.97 6.81 -4.41
N VAL A 18 -6.50 6.28 -3.29
CA VAL A 18 -6.84 6.81 -1.96
C VAL A 18 -5.85 7.92 -1.63
N VAL A 19 -6.35 9.15 -1.44
CA VAL A 19 -5.55 10.29 -1.03
C VAL A 19 -5.86 10.66 0.42
N PHE A 20 -4.80 10.68 1.22
CA PHE A 20 -4.81 11.18 2.58
C PHE A 20 -4.42 12.66 2.55
N PHE A 21 -5.41 13.54 2.62
CA PHE A 21 -5.17 14.96 2.85
C PHE A 21 -4.81 15.18 4.30
N GLN A 22 -3.77 15.97 4.52
CA GLN A 22 -3.56 16.61 5.81
C GLN A 22 -4.59 17.73 5.90
N HIS A 23 -5.72 17.49 6.57
CA HIS A 23 -6.56 18.60 7.03
C HIS A 23 -5.81 19.35 8.12
N ASP A 24 -5.93 20.67 8.08
CA ASP A 24 -5.26 21.69 8.91
C ASP A 24 -3.87 22.13 8.42
N ILE A 25 -3.84 22.81 7.26
CA ILE A 25 -2.82 23.83 6.99
C ILE A 25 -3.37 25.14 7.59
N ASP A 26 -3.25 25.29 8.90
CA ASP A 26 -3.36 26.62 9.51
C ASP A 26 -1.99 27.29 9.31
N HIS A 27 -1.97 28.44 8.64
CA HIS A 27 -0.73 29.15 8.27
C HIS A 27 0.03 29.73 9.48
N ASN A 28 -0.47 29.50 10.69
CA ASN A 28 0.23 29.79 11.94
C ASN A 28 0.92 28.52 12.43
N GLU A 29 2.24 28.64 12.53
CA GLU A 29 3.21 27.61 12.88
C GLU A 29 2.76 26.61 13.98
N ALA A 30 3.20 25.35 13.81
CA ALA A 30 3.33 24.30 14.84
C ALA A 30 2.26 23.20 14.98
N LYS A 31 1.59 22.76 13.90
CA LYS A 31 0.89 21.45 13.89
C LYS A 31 1.20 20.56 12.69
N TYR A 32 2.49 20.34 12.43
CA TYR A 32 2.93 19.17 11.66
C TYR A 32 2.79 17.91 12.52
N ASN A 33 1.57 17.36 12.67
CA ASN A 33 1.35 16.21 13.56
C ASN A 33 1.67 14.85 12.92
N GLN A 34 1.90 14.76 11.60
CA GLN A 34 2.43 13.54 10.99
C GLN A 34 3.93 13.67 10.77
N LYS A 35 4.69 12.92 11.57
CA LYS A 35 6.14 12.82 11.45
C LYS A 35 6.50 12.20 10.11
N VAL A 36 7.15 12.98 9.24
CA VAL A 36 7.79 12.43 8.04
C VAL A 36 8.95 11.55 8.47
N LEU A 37 8.93 10.30 8.01
CA LEU A 37 9.96 9.29 8.24
C LEU A 37 10.74 9.04 6.94
N PHE A 38 11.90 8.42 7.06
CA PHE A 38 12.75 8.09 5.92
C PHE A 38 13.08 6.61 5.96
N ARG A 39 13.08 5.95 4.80
CA ARG A 39 13.57 4.58 4.64
C ARG A 39 14.53 4.49 3.47
N GLU A 40 15.51 3.62 3.59
CA GLU A 40 16.35 3.23 2.47
C GLU A 40 15.61 2.19 1.62
N LYS A 41 15.69 2.34 0.29
CA LYS A 41 15.23 1.35 -0.68
C LYS A 41 16.14 1.40 -1.90
N SER A 42 16.95 0.36 -2.09
CA SER A 42 17.84 0.20 -3.26
C SER A 42 18.82 1.38 -3.45
N GLY A 43 19.44 1.83 -2.37
CA GLY A 43 20.38 2.95 -2.30
C GLY A 43 19.72 4.32 -2.20
N ILE A 44 18.39 4.40 -2.24
CA ILE A 44 17.65 5.68 -2.28
C ILE A 44 16.98 5.92 -0.93
N ILE A 45 17.27 7.08 -0.32
CA ILE A 45 16.54 7.57 0.85
C ILE A 45 15.18 8.10 0.39
N THR A 46 14.11 7.40 0.77
CA THR A 46 12.73 7.72 0.36
C THR A 46 11.93 8.22 1.57
N PRO A 47 11.37 9.44 1.54
CA PRO A 47 10.47 9.92 2.59
C PRO A 47 9.13 9.17 2.54
N TYR A 48 8.51 8.97 3.70
CA TYR A 48 7.17 8.42 3.85
C TYR A 48 6.48 8.94 5.12
N ILE A 49 5.14 8.79 5.18
CA ILE A 49 4.34 9.02 6.37
C ILE A 49 3.71 7.69 6.82
N GLU A 50 3.48 7.53 8.12
CA GLU A 50 2.70 6.42 8.63
C GLU A 50 1.21 6.76 8.64
N VAL A 51 0.43 5.95 7.95
CA VAL A 51 -1.03 6.03 7.97
C VAL A 51 -1.54 4.86 8.80
N ARG A 52 -2.27 5.17 9.88
CA ARG A 52 -2.94 4.14 10.69
C ARG A 52 -4.34 3.89 10.13
N PRO A 53 -4.78 2.63 10.03
CA PRO A 53 -6.17 2.34 9.68
C PRO A 53 -7.13 2.95 10.71
N LEU A 54 -8.30 3.38 10.22
CA LEU A 54 -9.38 3.95 11.05
C LEU A 54 -10.11 2.91 11.91
N THR A 55 -9.76 1.63 11.75
CA THR A 55 -10.39 0.52 12.48
C THR A 55 -9.82 0.37 13.88
N SER A 56 -10.65 0.00 14.85
CA SER A 56 -10.23 -0.34 16.21
C SER A 56 -9.31 -1.57 16.27
N SER A 57 -9.26 -2.37 15.19
CA SER A 57 -8.31 -3.48 15.04
C SER A 57 -6.91 -2.95 14.73
N LYS A 58 -5.91 -3.51 15.41
CA LYS A 58 -4.48 -3.27 15.09
C LYS A 58 -4.05 -3.76 13.70
N LYS A 59 -4.92 -4.50 12.99
CA LYS A 59 -4.66 -5.11 11.68
C LYS A 59 -5.49 -4.43 10.60
N LEU A 60 -4.94 -4.40 9.39
CA LEU A 60 -5.63 -3.96 8.19
C LEU A 60 -6.68 -5.01 7.78
N PRO A 61 -7.87 -4.61 7.31
CA PRO A 61 -8.91 -5.53 6.86
C PRO A 61 -8.61 -6.04 5.44
N ILE A 62 -7.52 -6.80 5.30
CA ILE A 62 -7.07 -7.33 4.00
C ILE A 62 -7.87 -8.60 3.67
N GLN A 63 -8.47 -8.65 2.49
CA GLN A 63 -9.23 -9.80 1.99
C GLN A 63 -8.36 -10.75 1.15
N SER A 64 -7.56 -10.19 0.25
CA SER A 64 -6.64 -10.93 -0.61
C SER A 64 -5.45 -10.05 -1.01
N ILE A 65 -4.37 -10.69 -1.44
CA ILE A 65 -3.19 -10.01 -1.99
C ILE A 65 -2.84 -10.66 -3.33
N THR A 66 -2.69 -9.84 -4.37
CA THR A 66 -2.25 -10.31 -5.69
C THR A 66 -0.79 -9.92 -5.93
N ILE A 67 0.05 -10.90 -6.27
CA ILE A 67 1.45 -10.73 -6.62
C ILE A 67 1.53 -10.38 -8.12
N GLY A 68 2.05 -9.20 -8.43
CA GLY A 68 2.30 -8.78 -9.80
C GLY A 68 3.31 -9.68 -10.53
N PRO A 69 3.35 -9.64 -11.88
CA PRO A 69 4.25 -10.47 -12.67
C PRO A 69 5.72 -10.18 -12.35
N LYS A 70 6.50 -11.24 -12.13
CA LYS A 70 7.95 -11.17 -11.91
C LYS A 70 8.61 -12.53 -12.15
N ASN A 71 9.91 -12.53 -12.45
CA ASN A 71 10.69 -13.73 -12.75
C ASN A 71 10.64 -14.79 -11.62
N ASN A 72 10.60 -14.36 -10.35
CA ASN A 72 10.65 -15.25 -9.19
C ASN A 72 9.34 -15.19 -8.39
N VAL A 73 8.21 -15.40 -9.06
CA VAL A 73 6.88 -15.23 -8.43
C VAL A 73 6.64 -16.28 -7.33
N ASP A 74 7.14 -17.52 -7.51
CA ASP A 74 6.99 -18.61 -6.54
C ASP A 74 7.64 -18.27 -5.20
N ASN A 75 8.91 -17.85 -5.21
CA ASN A 75 9.66 -17.50 -4.01
C ASN A 75 8.99 -16.37 -3.22
N ALA A 76 8.39 -15.42 -3.93
CA ALA A 76 7.71 -14.34 -3.28
C ALA A 76 6.34 -14.70 -2.72
N GLN A 77 5.65 -15.64 -3.35
CA GLN A 77 4.40 -16.15 -2.81
C GLN A 77 4.65 -16.84 -1.47
N VAL A 78 5.59 -17.78 -1.43
CA VAL A 78 5.95 -18.50 -0.20
C VAL A 78 6.39 -17.53 0.91
N GLY A 79 7.26 -16.58 0.57
CA GLY A 79 7.73 -15.58 1.54
C GLY A 79 6.61 -14.68 2.07
N LEU A 80 5.67 -14.30 1.21
CA LEU A 80 4.54 -13.47 1.59
C LEU A 80 3.53 -14.23 2.46
N GLU A 81 3.19 -15.47 2.10
CA GLU A 81 2.34 -16.34 2.90
C GLU A 81 2.91 -16.54 4.31
N PHE A 82 4.22 -16.83 4.41
CA PHE A 82 4.89 -16.97 5.69
C PHE A 82 4.87 -15.68 6.53
N LEU A 83 5.08 -14.52 5.90
CA LEU A 83 4.98 -13.22 6.55
C LEU A 83 3.56 -12.99 7.10
N LEU A 84 2.52 -13.28 6.31
CA LEU A 84 1.13 -13.11 6.70
C LEU A 84 0.79 -13.95 7.93
N ILE A 85 1.18 -15.23 7.95
CA ILE A 85 1.01 -16.11 9.11
C ILE A 85 1.71 -15.52 10.35
N LYS A 86 2.94 -15.01 10.21
CA LYS A 86 3.66 -14.39 11.33
C LYS A 86 3.01 -13.10 11.85
N GLN A 87 2.29 -12.38 10.99
CA GLN A 87 1.49 -11.21 11.36
C GLN A 87 0.06 -11.58 11.83
N GLY A 88 -0.26 -12.88 11.88
CA GLY A 88 -1.55 -13.43 12.28
C GLY A 88 -2.67 -13.17 11.27
N TYR A 89 -2.35 -13.21 9.98
CA TYR A 89 -3.30 -13.21 8.88
C TYR A 89 -3.43 -14.63 8.33
N ASP A 90 -4.23 -15.46 9.01
CA ASP A 90 -4.27 -16.91 8.73
C ASP A 90 -5.18 -17.29 7.55
N SER A 91 -6.05 -16.39 7.10
CA SER A 91 -7.11 -16.65 6.12
C SER A 91 -7.08 -15.77 4.87
N ILE A 92 -5.94 -15.10 4.60
CA ILE A 92 -5.80 -14.24 3.42
C ILE A 92 -5.36 -15.05 2.20
N SER A 93 -6.08 -14.91 1.08
CA SER A 93 -5.68 -15.48 -0.21
C SER A 93 -4.50 -14.71 -0.80
N VAL A 94 -3.43 -15.42 -1.17
CA VAL A 94 -2.31 -14.87 -1.94
C VAL A 94 -2.35 -15.43 -3.36
N GLU A 95 -2.61 -14.56 -4.32
CA GLU A 95 -2.83 -14.94 -5.72
C GLU A 95 -1.76 -14.37 -6.63
N ARG A 96 -1.60 -14.96 -7.83
CA ARG A 96 -0.72 -14.43 -8.86
C ARG A 96 -1.51 -13.62 -9.85
N SER A 97 -0.96 -12.49 -10.28
CA SER A 97 -1.52 -11.74 -11.38
C SER A 97 -1.52 -12.58 -12.65
N ARG A 98 -2.63 -12.53 -13.39
CA ARG A 98 -2.76 -13.14 -14.72
C ARG A 98 -2.10 -12.31 -15.83
N ILE A 99 -1.65 -11.10 -15.50
CA ILE A 99 -0.96 -10.22 -16.46
C ILE A 99 0.41 -10.83 -16.79
N PRO A 100 0.75 -11.01 -18.07
CA PRO A 100 2.04 -11.55 -18.44
C PRO A 100 3.16 -10.57 -18.08
N LEU A 101 4.33 -11.12 -17.73
CA LEU A 101 5.54 -10.32 -17.56
C LEU A 101 5.96 -9.75 -18.91
N ARG A 102 6.16 -8.42 -18.99
CA ARG A 102 6.67 -7.73 -20.17
C ARG A 102 8.19 -7.53 -20.02
N TYR A 103 8.95 -7.84 -21.06
CA TYR A 103 10.39 -7.61 -21.17
C TYR A 103 10.66 -6.43 -22.10
#